data_AF-A0A1S3R009-F1
#
_entry.id   AF-A0A1S3R009-F1
#
_cell.length_a   1.000
_cell.length_b   1.000
_cell.length_c   1.000
_cell.angle_alpha   90.00
_cell.angle_beta   90.00
_cell.angle_gamma   90.00
#
_symmetry.space_group_name_H-M   'P 1'
#
loop_
_entity.id
_entity.type
_entity.pdbx_description
1 polymer ?
#
loop_
_entity_poly.entity_id
_entity_poly.type
_entity_poly.pdbx_seq_one_letter_code
_entity_poly.pdbx_strand_id
1 'polypeptide(L)'
;ETVKVMRGVARGLQALHAAGVTHASLNPNNVFVLHRHQGMVGDYDFIKTPVQRAMDSGMVAGSISLVAPELCQTQGTPPTPACDMYSYGCLLFWLHAPGFNGDLDSGRRLALDISGVKLEARLQALLFKLLVCVGRLTAAETLADDYFLSDQ
;
A
#
# COMPACT_ATOMS: atom_id res chain seq x y z
N GLU A 1 -15.33 1.96 8.23
CA GLU A 1 -14.12 2.05 9.08
C GLU A 1 -12.84 2.06 8.24
N THR A 2 -12.66 1.08 7.36
CA THR A 2 -11.52 0.95 6.41
C THR A 2 -11.13 2.26 5.72
N VAL A 3 -12.08 2.95 5.10
CA VAL A 3 -11.80 4.21 4.38
C VAL A 3 -11.23 5.28 5.30
N LYS A 4 -11.79 5.45 6.51
CA LYS A 4 -11.31 6.42 7.49
C LYS A 4 -9.88 6.09 7.96
N VAL A 5 -9.62 4.81 8.23
CA VAL A 5 -8.29 4.34 8.63
C VAL A 5 -7.28 4.56 7.50
N MET A 6 -7.57 4.06 6.30
CA MET A 6 -6.65 4.16 5.17
C MET A 6 -6.44 5.62 4.72
N ARG A 7 -7.44 6.49 4.84
CA ARG A 7 -7.25 7.94 4.66
C ARG A 7 -6.20 8.50 5.63
N GLY A 8 -6.21 8.08 6.89
CA GLY A 8 -5.20 8.45 7.89
C GLY A 8 -3.80 7.93 7.52
N VAL A 9 -3.72 6.68 7.06
CA VAL A 9 -2.46 6.08 6.57
C VAL A 9 -1.90 6.87 5.38
N ALA A 10 -2.73 7.19 4.39
CA ALA A 10 -2.31 8.00 3.23
C ALA A 10 -1.83 9.40 3.64
N ARG A 11 -2.47 10.05 4.63
CA ARG A 11 -1.98 11.32 5.19
C ARG A 11 -0.60 11.18 5.85
N GLY A 12 -0.37 10.08 6.56
CA GLY A 12 0.95 9.77 7.14
C GLY A 12 2.03 9.62 6.07
N LEU A 13 1.74 8.84 5.01
CA LEU A 13 2.64 8.69 3.86
C LEU A 13 2.89 10.02 3.14
N GLN A 14 1.84 10.82 2.92
CA GLN A 14 1.96 12.14 2.32
C GLN A 14 2.94 13.03 3.10
N ALA A 15 2.86 13.02 4.43
CA ALA A 15 3.76 13.79 5.28
C ALA A 15 5.22 13.30 5.18
N LEU A 16 5.44 11.97 5.19
CA LEU A 16 6.77 11.38 5.02
C LEU A 16 7.37 11.72 3.65
N HIS A 17 6.58 11.51 2.58
CA HIS A 17 7.01 11.74 1.20
C HIS A 17 7.33 13.22 0.95
N ALA A 18 6.55 14.14 1.51
CA ALA A 18 6.81 15.57 1.45
C ALA A 18 8.12 15.97 2.17
N ALA A 19 8.53 15.21 3.19
CA ALA A 19 9.81 15.36 3.87
C ALA A 19 10.98 14.63 3.18
N GLY A 20 10.75 14.01 2.03
CA GLY A 20 11.76 13.22 1.30
C GLY A 20 12.07 11.86 1.95
N VAL A 21 11.19 11.36 2.81
CA VAL A 21 11.34 10.09 3.53
C VAL A 21 10.43 9.03 2.94
N THR A 22 10.99 7.91 2.48
CA THR A 22 10.23 6.70 2.14
C THR A 22 10.07 5.82 3.38
N HIS A 23 8.85 5.39 3.69
CA HIS A 23 8.59 4.54 4.85
C HIS A 23 9.30 3.18 4.69
N ALA A 24 9.08 2.52 3.55
CA ALA A 24 9.69 1.26 3.13
C ALA A 24 9.33 0.03 3.99
N SER A 25 8.58 0.17 5.08
CA SER A 25 8.10 -0.93 5.93
C SER A 25 6.58 -0.89 6.13
N LEU A 26 5.81 -0.42 5.14
CA LEU A 26 4.36 -0.31 5.32
C LEU A 26 3.69 -1.68 5.28
N ASN A 27 3.24 -2.17 6.43
CA ASN A 27 2.60 -3.47 6.63
C ASN A 27 1.56 -3.39 7.76
N PRO A 28 0.77 -4.46 8.03
CA PRO A 28 -0.30 -4.40 9.04
C PRO A 28 0.20 -4.09 10.46
N ASN A 29 1.42 -4.49 10.82
CA ASN A 29 1.98 -4.23 12.15
C ASN A 29 2.39 -2.76 12.33
N ASN A 30 2.58 -2.04 11.22
CA ASN A 30 3.04 -0.66 11.18
C ASN A 30 1.89 0.33 10.90
N VAL A 31 0.65 -0.14 10.94
CA VAL A 31 -0.57 0.68 10.86
C VAL A 31 -1.31 0.65 12.18
N PHE A 32 -1.32 1.79 12.86
CA PHE A 32 -2.04 1.97 14.11
C PHE A 32 -3.44 2.52 13.87
N VAL A 33 -4.41 2.03 14.63
CA VAL A 33 -5.81 2.44 14.50
C VAL A 33 -6.29 3.06 15.80
N LEU A 34 -6.59 4.35 15.77
CA LEU A 34 -7.15 5.09 16.90
C LEU A 34 -8.67 5.14 16.74
N HIS A 35 -9.39 4.65 17.76
CA HIS A 35 -10.85 4.69 17.86
C HIS A 35 -11.59 4.16 16.61
N ARG A 36 -10.97 3.27 15.82
CA ARG A 36 -11.51 2.77 14.52
C ARG A 36 -11.85 3.86 13.50
N HIS A 37 -11.35 5.08 13.69
CA HIS A 37 -11.70 6.25 12.88
C HIS A 37 -10.48 6.98 12.32
N GLN A 38 -9.28 6.65 12.80
CA GLN A 38 -8.04 7.27 12.34
C GLN A 38 -6.95 6.21 12.24
N GLY A 39 -6.37 6.10 11.05
CA GLY A 39 -5.15 5.32 10.82
C GLY A 39 -3.93 6.21 10.99
N MET A 40 -2.84 5.64 11.50
CA MET A 40 -1.54 6.26 11.59
C MET A 40 -0.47 5.30 11.11
N VAL A 41 0.45 5.80 10.30
CA VAL A 41 1.68 5.07 9.95
C VAL A 41 2.62 5.17 11.16
N GLY A 42 3.23 4.06 11.56
CA GLY A 42 4.24 4.05 12.61
C GLY A 42 5.36 3.06 12.33
N ASP A 43 6.26 2.94 13.31
CA ASP A 43 7.44 2.06 13.28
C ASP A 43 8.40 2.31 12.11
N TYR A 44 9.01 3.50 12.15
CA TYR A 44 10.19 3.82 11.35
C TYR A 44 11.43 3.24 12.05
N ASP A 45 11.79 1.99 11.73
CA ASP A 45 12.99 1.35 12.27
C ASP A 45 14.24 2.14 11.86
N PHE A 46 14.83 2.84 12.84
CA PHE A 46 16.02 3.68 12.68
C PHE A 46 17.32 2.89 12.56
N ILE A 47 17.31 1.59 12.88
CA ILE A 47 18.48 0.72 12.82
C ILE A 47 18.63 0.16 11.39
N LYS A 48 17.53 0.00 10.67
CA LYS A 48 17.51 -0.49 9.29
C LYS A 48 17.56 0.63 8.26
N THR A 49 18.31 0.38 7.20
CA THR A 49 18.22 1.16 5.96
C THR A 49 16.85 0.96 5.30
N PRO A 50 16.38 1.89 4.44
CA PRO A 50 15.14 1.70 3.69
C PRO A 50 15.11 0.39 2.90
N VAL A 51 16.22 0.01 2.26
CA VAL A 51 16.32 -1.25 1.51
C VAL A 51 16.11 -2.46 2.42
N GLN A 52 16.70 -2.47 3.62
CA GLN A 52 16.51 -3.55 4.60
C GLN A 52 15.07 -3.61 5.11
N ARG A 53 14.43 -2.45 5.33
CA ARG A 53 13.02 -2.39 5.72
C ARG A 53 12.09 -2.96 4.64
N ALA A 54 12.34 -2.63 3.38
CA ALA A 54 11.52 -3.09 2.25
C ALA A 54 11.64 -4.59 1.95
N MET A 55 12.72 -5.22 2.41
CA MET A 55 12.98 -6.65 2.22
C MET A 55 12.80 -7.46 3.51
N ASP A 56 12.20 -6.87 4.54
CA ASP A 56 11.94 -7.58 5.79
C ASP A 56 10.86 -8.66 5.58
N SER A 57 11.05 -9.79 6.26
CA SER A 57 10.09 -10.89 6.33
C SER A 57 8.67 -10.47 6.76
N GLY A 58 8.55 -9.34 7.47
CA GLY A 58 7.27 -8.75 7.87
C GLY A 58 6.49 -8.05 6.75
N MET A 59 7.01 -7.97 5.52
CA MET A 59 6.36 -7.33 4.37
C MET A 59 5.28 -8.21 3.73
N VAL A 60 4.33 -8.65 4.54
CA VAL A 60 3.22 -9.54 4.15
C VAL A 60 1.92 -9.16 4.86
N ALA A 61 0.78 -9.31 4.17
CA ALA A 61 -0.56 -9.23 4.76
C ALA A 61 -1.38 -10.46 4.35
N GLY A 62 -1.56 -11.42 5.27
CA GLY A 62 -2.13 -12.72 4.92
C GLY A 62 -1.21 -13.48 3.96
N SER A 63 -1.69 -13.79 2.74
CA SER A 63 -0.86 -14.38 1.68
C SER A 63 -0.27 -13.36 0.71
N ILE A 64 -0.50 -12.06 0.94
CA ILE A 64 -0.18 -10.99 -0.01
C ILE A 64 1.21 -10.44 0.28
N SER A 65 2.11 -10.47 -0.70
CA SER A 65 3.37 -9.73 -0.66
C SER A 65 3.11 -8.23 -0.71
N LEU A 66 3.73 -7.48 0.20
CA LEU A 66 3.69 -6.02 0.24
C LEU A 66 4.92 -5.37 -0.40
N VAL A 67 5.87 -6.19 -0.85
CA VAL A 67 7.09 -5.73 -1.52
C VAL A 67 6.75 -5.33 -2.95
N ALA A 68 7.05 -4.09 -3.31
CA ALA A 68 6.75 -3.59 -4.64
C ALA A 68 7.62 -4.29 -5.71
N PRO A 69 7.05 -4.63 -6.87
CA PRO A 69 7.71 -5.47 -7.87
C PRO A 69 9.02 -4.87 -8.41
N GLU A 70 9.13 -3.54 -8.48
CA GLU A 70 10.36 -2.86 -8.90
C GLU A 70 11.54 -3.08 -7.94
N LEU A 71 11.29 -3.40 -6.67
CA LEU A 71 12.33 -3.73 -5.70
C LEU A 71 12.85 -5.16 -5.87
N CYS A 72 12.04 -6.05 -6.43
CA CYS A 72 12.40 -7.45 -6.70
C CYS A 72 13.24 -7.62 -7.98
N GLN A 73 13.16 -6.66 -8.90
CA GLN A 73 13.84 -6.75 -10.21
C GLN A 73 15.35 -6.56 -10.13
N THR A 74 15.84 -5.78 -9.17
CA THR A 74 17.27 -5.47 -9.04
C THR A 74 17.64 -5.38 -7.57
N GLN A 75 18.69 -6.11 -7.18
CA GLN A 75 19.16 -6.11 -5.81
C GLN A 75 19.70 -4.73 -5.43
N GLY A 76 19.26 -4.20 -4.29
CA GLY A 76 19.71 -2.92 -3.78
C GLY A 76 19.01 -1.70 -4.40
N THR A 77 17.95 -1.89 -5.20
CA THR A 77 17.11 -0.78 -5.66
C THR A 77 16.61 0.04 -4.46
N PRO A 78 16.91 1.35 -4.40
CA PRO A 78 16.42 2.19 -3.31
C PRO A 78 14.89 2.30 -3.32
N PRO A 79 14.21 2.11 -2.17
CA PRO A 79 12.79 2.36 -2.02
C PRO A 79 12.42 3.81 -2.36
N THR A 80 11.33 3.97 -3.10
CA THR A 80 10.77 5.27 -3.51
C THR A 80 9.38 5.45 -2.91
N PRO A 81 8.83 6.68 -2.87
CA PRO A 81 7.43 6.89 -2.49
C PRO A 81 6.45 5.97 -3.22
N ALA A 82 6.72 5.59 -4.48
CA ALA A 82 5.89 4.70 -5.26
C ALA A 82 5.83 3.26 -4.70
N CYS A 83 6.86 2.78 -3.99
CA CYS A 83 6.81 1.46 -3.37
C CYS A 83 5.91 1.45 -2.13
N ASP A 84 5.90 2.54 -1.34
CA ASP A 84 4.95 2.68 -0.22
C ASP A 84 3.50 2.68 -0.72
N MET A 85 3.26 3.32 -1.87
CA MET A 85 1.93 3.37 -2.48
C MET A 85 1.47 2.02 -3.03
N TYR A 86 2.41 1.17 -3.46
CA TYR A 86 2.11 -0.24 -3.77
C TYR A 86 1.67 -0.99 -2.50
N SER A 87 2.48 -0.94 -1.44
CA SER A 87 2.15 -1.60 -0.17
C SER A 87 0.82 -1.09 0.40
N TYR A 88 0.54 0.21 0.27
CA TYR A 88 -0.73 0.83 0.63
C TYR A 88 -1.91 0.23 -0.15
N GLY A 89 -1.77 0.07 -1.47
CA GLY A 89 -2.76 -0.59 -2.31
C GLY A 89 -3.01 -2.04 -1.91
N CYS A 90 -1.94 -2.80 -1.61
CA CYS A 90 -2.06 -4.18 -1.14
C CYS A 90 -2.78 -4.27 0.21
N LEU A 91 -2.47 -3.38 1.16
CA LEU A 91 -3.19 -3.31 2.44
C LEU A 91 -4.66 -2.94 2.25
N LEU A 92 -4.96 -1.97 1.38
CA LEU A 92 -6.33 -1.60 1.08
C LEU A 92 -7.11 -2.79 0.49
N PHE A 93 -6.52 -3.51 -0.47
CA PHE A 93 -7.10 -4.72 -1.03
C PHE A 93 -7.33 -5.80 0.05
N TRP A 94 -6.30 -6.09 0.86
CA TRP A 94 -6.38 -7.08 1.93
C TRP A 94 -7.51 -6.78 2.93
N LEU A 95 -7.74 -5.52 3.28
CA LEU A 95 -8.83 -5.11 4.17
C LEU A 95 -10.23 -5.36 3.58
N HIS A 96 -10.36 -5.37 2.25
CA HIS A 96 -11.62 -5.69 1.56
C HIS A 96 -11.73 -7.17 1.17
N ALA A 97 -10.62 -7.90 1.15
CA ALA A 97 -10.53 -9.29 0.74
C ALA A 97 -9.60 -10.11 1.66
N PRO A 98 -9.86 -10.19 2.98
CA PRO A 98 -8.93 -10.78 3.95
C PRO A 98 -8.71 -12.29 3.77
N GLY A 99 -9.65 -12.97 3.11
CA GLY A 99 -9.57 -14.40 2.78
C GLY A 99 -8.99 -14.69 1.39
N PHE A 100 -8.47 -13.68 0.69
CA PHE A 100 -7.80 -13.89 -0.59
C PHE A 100 -6.55 -14.75 -0.39
N ASN A 101 -6.52 -15.89 -1.09
CA ASN A 101 -5.38 -16.78 -1.15
C ASN A 101 -4.93 -16.86 -2.61
N GLY A 102 -4.11 -15.90 -3.00
CA GLY A 102 -3.60 -15.77 -4.36
C GLY A 102 -2.40 -14.84 -4.39
N ASP A 103 -1.78 -14.77 -5.55
CA ASP A 103 -0.66 -13.88 -5.78
C ASP A 103 -1.13 -12.61 -6.49
N LEU A 104 -0.91 -11.46 -5.85
CA LEU A 104 -1.10 -10.16 -6.49
C LEU A 104 0.05 -9.85 -7.47
N ASP A 105 1.20 -10.51 -7.29
CA ASP A 105 2.39 -10.37 -8.09
C ASP A 105 2.52 -11.52 -9.09
N SER A 106 1.63 -11.58 -10.07
CA SER A 106 1.79 -12.53 -11.18
C SER A 106 2.87 -12.12 -12.18
N GLY A 107 3.94 -11.43 -11.75
CA GLY A 107 5.27 -11.27 -12.36
C GLY A 107 5.40 -10.78 -13.82
N ARG A 108 4.32 -10.72 -14.60
CA ARG A 108 4.30 -10.52 -16.06
C ARG A 108 2.94 -10.06 -16.60
N ARG A 109 1.89 -9.94 -15.79
CA ARG A 109 0.55 -9.51 -16.28
C ARG A 109 0.19 -8.13 -15.77
N LEU A 110 -0.14 -7.25 -16.71
CA LEU A 110 -0.80 -5.94 -16.55
C LEU A 110 -2.21 -6.03 -15.90
N ALA A 111 -2.50 -7.07 -15.13
CA ALA A 111 -3.83 -7.34 -14.59
C ALA A 111 -3.73 -7.91 -13.18
N LEU A 112 -4.39 -7.23 -12.24
CA LEU A 112 -4.71 -7.77 -10.92
C LEU A 112 -5.66 -8.97 -11.12
N ASP A 113 -5.20 -10.18 -10.81
CA ASP A 113 -6.09 -11.33 -10.79
C ASP A 113 -6.92 -11.31 -9.49
N ILE A 114 -7.96 -10.50 -9.51
CA ILE A 114 -9.00 -10.45 -8.48
C ILE A 114 -10.20 -11.30 -8.88
N SER A 115 -10.03 -12.23 -9.83
CA SER A 115 -11.12 -13.10 -10.26
C SER A 115 -11.59 -13.95 -9.08
N GLY A 116 -12.80 -13.67 -8.58
CA GLY A 116 -13.37 -14.29 -7.38
C GLY A 116 -13.57 -13.34 -6.19
N VAL A 117 -13.04 -12.11 -6.25
CA VAL A 117 -13.31 -11.08 -5.24
C VAL A 117 -14.24 -10.01 -5.82
N LYS A 118 -15.43 -9.88 -5.23
CA LYS A 118 -16.39 -8.83 -5.62
C LYS A 118 -16.03 -7.52 -4.89
N LEU A 119 -15.37 -6.61 -5.60
CA LEU A 119 -15.04 -5.27 -5.13
C LEU A 119 -15.94 -4.22 -5.79
N GLU A 120 -16.16 -3.09 -5.11
CA GLU A 120 -16.84 -1.93 -5.71
C GLU A 120 -15.99 -1.33 -6.85
N ALA A 121 -16.66 -0.83 -7.91
CA ALA A 121 -16.00 -0.28 -9.09
C ALA A 121 -14.98 0.83 -8.78
N ARG A 122 -15.27 1.72 -7.83
CA ARG A 122 -14.35 2.80 -7.43
C ARG A 122 -13.08 2.27 -6.78
N LEU A 123 -13.23 1.30 -5.87
CA LEU A 123 -12.11 0.62 -5.24
C LEU A 123 -11.25 -0.12 -6.28
N GLN A 124 -11.88 -0.82 -7.23
CA GLN A 124 -11.17 -1.48 -8.32
C GLN A 124 -10.34 -0.49 -9.16
N ALA A 125 -10.92 0.65 -9.52
CA ALA A 125 -10.23 1.69 -10.27
C ALA A 125 -9.03 2.27 -9.49
N LEU A 126 -9.19 2.51 -8.18
CA LEU A 126 -8.10 2.97 -7.32
C LEU A 126 -6.98 1.93 -7.20
N LEU A 127 -7.33 0.66 -6.95
CA LEU A 127 -6.35 -0.42 -6.85
C LEU A 127 -5.57 -0.62 -8.15
N PHE A 128 -6.21 -0.48 -9.31
CA PHE A 128 -5.52 -0.51 -10.60
C PHE A 128 -4.44 0.58 -10.69
N LYS A 129 -4.77 1.81 -10.29
CA LYS A 129 -3.85 2.96 -10.27
C LYS A 129 -2.70 2.80 -9.27
N LEU A 130 -2.90 2.08 -8.17
CA LEU A 130 -1.89 1.84 -7.13
C LEU A 130 -1.01 0.63 -7.40
N LEU A 131 -1.53 -0.42 -8.04
CA LEU A 131 -0.84 -1.70 -8.13
C LEU A 131 -0.26 -1.99 -9.52
N VAL A 132 -0.87 -1.46 -10.57
CA VAL A 132 -0.55 -1.83 -11.97
C VAL A 132 0.16 -0.72 -12.75
N CYS A 133 -0.20 0.54 -12.52
CA CYS A 133 0.35 1.65 -13.31
C CYS A 133 1.84 1.92 -13.01
N VAL A 134 2.63 2.13 -14.07
CA VAL A 134 4.06 2.51 -13.99
C VAL A 134 4.25 3.91 -13.34
N GLY A 135 3.20 4.73 -13.32
CA GLY A 135 3.11 5.95 -12.52
C GLY A 135 2.02 5.82 -11.47
N ARG A 136 2.33 5.15 -10.35
CA ARG A 136 1.38 5.01 -9.23
C ARG A 136 1.01 6.38 -8.68
N LEU A 137 -0.25 6.51 -8.23
CA LEU A 137 -0.68 7.71 -7.52
C LEU A 137 0.20 7.96 -6.31
N THR A 138 0.58 9.22 -6.10
CA THR A 138 1.13 9.71 -4.85
C THR A 138 0.08 9.58 -3.72
N ALA A 139 0.53 9.70 -2.47
CA ALA A 139 -0.37 9.76 -1.34
C ALA A 139 -1.37 10.94 -1.44
N ALA A 140 -0.93 12.08 -1.99
CA ALA A 140 -1.77 13.25 -2.19
C ALA A 140 -2.86 13.00 -3.25
N GLU A 141 -2.50 12.43 -4.40
CA GLU A 141 -3.46 12.09 -5.46
C GLU A 141 -4.41 10.98 -5.01
N THR A 142 -3.93 10.01 -4.23
CA THR A 142 -4.76 8.97 -3.62
C THR A 142 -5.83 9.57 -2.71
N LEU A 143 -5.48 10.57 -1.89
CA LEU A 143 -6.44 11.26 -1.01
C LEU A 143 -7.48 12.07 -1.80
N ALA A 144 -7.15 12.52 -3.00
CA ALA A 144 -8.03 13.25 -3.90
C ALA A 144 -8.85 12.32 -4.82
N ASP A 145 -8.68 11.00 -4.74
CA ASP A 145 -9.40 10.04 -5.55
C ASP A 145 -10.88 9.92 -5.15
N ASP A 146 -11.76 9.67 -6.12
CA ASP A 146 -13.21 9.49 -5.93
C ASP A 146 -13.56 8.48 -4.82
N TYR A 147 -12.73 7.44 -4.64
CA TYR A 147 -12.90 6.46 -3.57
C TYR A 147 -12.90 7.10 -2.17
N PHE A 148 -12.09 8.14 -1.95
CA PHE A 148 -12.02 8.85 -0.67
C PHE A 148 -12.93 10.08 -0.60
N LEU A 149 -13.37 10.64 -1.72
CA LEU A 149 -14.25 11.80 -1.74
C LEU A 149 -15.72 11.44 -1.48
N SER A 150 -16.14 10.24 -1.87
CA SER A 150 -17.53 9.77 -1.73
C SER A 150 -17.94 9.39 -0.30
N ASP A 151 -16.99 9.36 0.63
CA ASP A 151 -17.15 8.94 2.02
C ASP A 151 -17.15 10.13 3.01
N GLN A 152 -17.42 11.34 2.51
CA GLN A 152 -17.62 12.57 3.29
C GLN A 152 -19.09 12.85 3.58
#